data_AF-A0A375ABJ4-F1
#
_entry.id   AF-A0A375ABJ4-F1
#
_cell.length_a   1.000
_cell.length_b   1.000
_cell.length_c   1.000
_cell.angle_alpha   90.00
_cell.angle_beta   90.00
_cell.angle_gamma   90.00
#
_symmetry.space_group_name_H-M   'P 1'
#
loop_
_entity.id
_entity.type
_entity.pdbx_description
1 polymer ?
#
loop_
_entity_poly.entity_id
_entity_poly.type
_entity_poly.pdbx_seq_one_letter_code
_entity_poly.pdbx_strand_id
1 'polypeptide(L)'
;MFLQAQRMARQQYAAGTSPVLGSRERLSALGAAFVNSVAMNALDYDDGLELAGRGMGHPGATLVAAALAALGEHRVSGAQWLCALVAGWEINARVILSQQPSPERFQQVYGVCQHQSLGAAVAFGLLCGCDAAGLENAIGLAASLTPLPGLHKYNWQQRPLVALKDYNAPATEAGVRGVLLHREGIIGPRDVLAGEQGFWRMAGSDQCDTSLLVDGLGDDWRLRHASFKRYPACRWMHTALAAFEQWQAQQALSPYRITGIQVTGSQTLVQQFADTLVLSETDAQFSVPHWPAWPTASLDKTGATRPRAIVRPCGRLPGGLSWWWMMT
;
A
#
# COMPACT_ATOMS: atom_id res chain seq x y z
N MET A 1 5.46 -14.18 6.64
CA MET A 1 5.03 -13.89 5.25
C MET A 1 6.21 -13.85 4.26
N PHE A 2 7.21 -12.98 4.42
CA PHE A 2 8.37 -12.87 3.51
C PHE A 2 9.07 -14.21 3.18
N LEU A 3 9.38 -15.04 4.19
CA LEU A 3 9.99 -16.37 3.97
C LEU A 3 9.07 -17.34 3.19
N GLN A 4 7.75 -17.24 3.33
CA GLN A 4 6.81 -18.05 2.56
C GLN A 4 6.82 -17.62 1.09
N ALA A 5 6.83 -16.31 0.82
CA ALA A 5 6.95 -15.79 -0.54
C ALA A 5 8.28 -16.18 -1.19
N GLN A 6 9.40 -16.15 -0.47
CA GLN A 6 10.68 -16.64 -0.99
C GLN A 6 10.64 -18.14 -1.34
N ARG A 7 10.03 -18.97 -0.51
CA ARG A 7 9.87 -20.41 -0.82
C ARG A 7 9.01 -20.64 -2.06
N MET A 8 7.88 -19.94 -2.16
CA MET A 8 7.02 -20.01 -3.35
C MET A 8 7.77 -19.51 -4.59
N ALA A 9 8.49 -18.40 -4.46
CA ALA A 9 9.21 -17.80 -5.56
C ALA A 9 10.30 -18.72 -6.15
N ARG A 10 11.00 -19.47 -5.30
CA ARG A 10 11.97 -20.50 -5.73
C ARG A 10 11.37 -21.63 -6.55
N GLN A 11 10.08 -21.92 -6.33
CA GLN A 11 9.38 -23.00 -7.01
C GLN A 11 8.72 -22.53 -8.32
N GLN A 12 8.30 -21.27 -8.37
CA GLN A 12 7.42 -20.76 -9.43
C GLN A 12 8.11 -19.79 -10.39
N TYR A 13 9.14 -19.07 -9.95
CA TYR A 13 9.89 -18.16 -10.81
C TYR A 13 11.26 -18.73 -11.18
N ALA A 14 11.68 -18.44 -12.41
CA ALA A 14 13.00 -18.80 -12.89
C ALA A 14 14.11 -18.07 -12.12
N ALA A 15 15.29 -18.69 -12.06
CA ALA A 15 16.52 -18.00 -11.67
C ALA A 15 16.83 -16.86 -12.65
N GLY A 16 17.56 -15.85 -12.18
CA GLY A 16 17.93 -14.69 -13.01
C GLY A 16 18.97 -13.81 -12.33
N THR A 17 19.03 -12.55 -12.73
CA THR A 17 20.03 -11.56 -12.29
C THR A 17 19.43 -10.45 -11.42
N SER A 18 18.10 -10.45 -11.23
CA SER A 18 17.41 -9.40 -10.47
C SER A 18 17.57 -9.61 -8.97
N PRO A 19 17.89 -8.56 -8.20
CA PRO A 19 18.21 -8.70 -6.78
C PRO A 19 16.97 -8.97 -5.93
N VAL A 20 17.11 -9.89 -4.96
CA VAL A 20 16.13 -10.11 -3.89
C VAL A 20 16.64 -9.45 -2.61
N LEU A 21 15.87 -8.52 -2.04
CA LEU A 21 16.22 -7.83 -0.80
C LEU A 21 16.34 -8.81 0.37
N GLY A 22 17.31 -8.56 1.27
CA GLY A 22 17.55 -9.41 2.44
C GLY A 22 18.10 -10.80 2.12
N SER A 23 18.52 -11.07 0.88
CA SER A 23 19.08 -12.34 0.43
C SER A 23 20.23 -12.13 -0.55
N ARG A 24 21.08 -13.16 -0.73
CA ARG A 24 22.06 -13.22 -1.85
C ARG A 24 21.44 -13.80 -3.12
N GLU A 25 20.21 -14.27 -3.03
CA GLU A 25 19.48 -14.86 -4.14
C GLU A 25 19.19 -13.83 -5.24
N ARG A 26 19.12 -14.34 -6.47
CA ARG A 26 18.76 -13.58 -7.66
C ARG A 26 17.72 -14.39 -8.43
N LEU A 27 16.67 -13.72 -8.86
CA LEU A 27 15.56 -14.32 -9.60
C LEU A 27 15.38 -13.60 -10.94
N SER A 28 14.46 -14.10 -11.77
CA SER A 28 13.93 -13.32 -12.89
C SER A 28 13.35 -11.99 -12.37
N ALA A 29 13.29 -10.96 -13.23
CA ALA A 29 12.72 -9.66 -12.85
C ALA A 29 11.33 -9.80 -12.20
N LEU A 30 10.49 -10.69 -12.76
CA LEU A 30 9.16 -10.95 -12.25
C LEU A 30 9.17 -11.50 -10.81
N GLY A 31 10.00 -12.52 -10.54
CA GLY A 31 10.10 -13.13 -9.22
C GLY A 31 10.76 -12.22 -8.19
N ALA A 32 11.80 -11.48 -8.59
CA ALA A 32 12.45 -10.50 -7.73
C ALA A 32 11.48 -9.37 -7.35
N ALA A 33 10.71 -8.85 -8.31
CA ALA A 33 9.73 -7.80 -8.07
C ALA A 33 8.64 -8.24 -7.08
N PHE A 34 8.06 -9.44 -7.28
CA PHE A 34 7.05 -9.99 -6.37
C PHE A 34 7.59 -10.15 -4.94
N VAL A 35 8.75 -10.78 -4.78
CA VAL A 35 9.35 -11.04 -3.45
C VAL A 35 9.76 -9.73 -2.76
N ASN A 36 10.33 -8.78 -3.49
CA ASN A 36 10.72 -7.48 -2.95
C ASN A 36 9.51 -6.68 -2.52
N SER A 37 8.42 -6.68 -3.30
CA SER A 37 7.18 -6.00 -2.93
C SER A 37 6.57 -6.58 -1.66
N VAL A 38 6.52 -7.92 -1.56
CA VAL A 38 6.17 -8.62 -0.33
C VAL A 38 7.03 -8.16 0.85
N ALA A 39 8.34 -8.07 0.67
CA ALA A 39 9.28 -7.68 1.73
C ALA A 39 9.03 -6.25 2.22
N MET A 40 8.90 -5.31 1.29
CA MET A 40 8.73 -3.88 1.58
C MET A 40 7.46 -3.61 2.38
N ASN A 41 6.37 -4.27 2.02
CA ASN A 41 5.10 -4.07 2.68
C ASN A 41 4.87 -5.02 3.88
N ALA A 42 5.74 -6.01 4.13
CA ALA A 42 5.52 -7.04 5.17
C ALA A 42 5.19 -6.48 6.58
N LEU A 43 5.81 -5.36 6.96
CA LEU A 43 5.64 -4.74 8.28
C LEU A 43 4.56 -3.65 8.34
N ASP A 44 3.94 -3.32 7.21
CA ASP A 44 3.05 -2.15 7.12
C ASP A 44 3.77 -0.85 7.45
N TYR A 45 5.03 -0.77 7.03
CA TYR A 45 5.94 0.31 7.39
C TYR A 45 6.56 1.02 6.19
N ASP A 46 6.04 0.67 5.02
CA ASP A 46 6.22 1.34 3.76
C ASP A 46 5.52 2.71 3.75
N ASP A 47 5.75 3.44 2.65
CA ASP A 47 5.13 4.71 2.38
C ASP A 47 3.63 4.59 2.07
N GLY A 48 2.97 5.73 1.95
CA GLY A 48 1.63 5.82 1.41
C GLY A 48 1.46 7.10 0.59
N LEU A 49 0.56 7.08 -0.37
CA LEU A 49 0.09 8.31 -1.03
C LEU A 49 -1.08 8.88 -0.24
N GLU A 50 -0.90 10.06 0.33
CA GLU A 50 -1.92 10.71 1.17
C GLU A 50 -2.25 12.11 0.64
N LEU A 51 -3.48 12.29 0.19
CA LEU A 51 -3.97 13.60 -0.28
C LEU A 51 -5.36 13.87 0.28
N ALA A 52 -5.57 15.10 0.77
CA ALA A 52 -6.84 15.54 1.35
C ALA A 52 -7.41 14.57 2.41
N GLY A 53 -6.52 13.99 3.23
CA GLY A 53 -6.88 13.03 4.30
C GLY A 53 -7.27 11.63 3.81
N ARG A 54 -7.08 11.31 2.53
CA ARG A 54 -7.34 9.97 1.96
C ARG A 54 -6.04 9.23 1.69
N GLY A 55 -5.96 7.99 2.13
CA GLY A 55 -4.92 7.06 1.73
C GLY A 55 -5.25 6.45 0.37
N MET A 56 -4.34 6.58 -0.60
CA MET A 56 -4.54 6.18 -1.99
C MET A 56 -3.67 4.99 -2.39
N GLY A 57 -3.06 4.30 -1.43
CA GLY A 57 -2.25 3.10 -1.67
C GLY A 57 -0.82 3.23 -1.19
N HIS A 58 -0.02 2.23 -1.55
CA HIS A 58 1.33 1.96 -1.04
C HIS A 58 2.35 1.89 -2.17
N PRO A 59 2.52 2.98 -2.95
CA PRO A 59 3.28 2.98 -4.18
C PRO A 59 4.75 2.58 -4.00
N GLY A 60 5.42 2.90 -2.89
CA GLY A 60 6.82 2.53 -2.69
C GLY A 60 7.00 1.02 -2.62
N ALA A 61 6.12 0.29 -1.95
CA ALA A 61 6.19 -1.18 -1.94
C ALA A 61 5.97 -1.82 -3.31
N THR A 62 5.41 -1.10 -4.28
CA THR A 62 5.18 -1.62 -5.63
C THR A 62 6.21 -1.09 -6.63
N LEU A 63 6.31 0.23 -6.76
CA LEU A 63 7.14 0.88 -7.78
C LEU A 63 8.63 0.75 -7.46
N VAL A 64 9.06 0.81 -6.19
CA VAL A 64 10.46 0.58 -5.83
C VAL A 64 10.84 -0.88 -6.08
N ALA A 65 9.94 -1.82 -5.78
CA ALA A 65 10.18 -3.24 -6.05
C ALA A 65 10.33 -3.51 -7.56
N ALA A 66 9.48 -2.91 -8.39
CA ALA A 66 9.60 -2.98 -9.85
C ALA A 66 10.92 -2.34 -10.33
N ALA A 67 11.24 -1.13 -9.87
CA ALA A 67 12.47 -0.44 -10.26
C ALA A 67 13.75 -1.20 -9.83
N LEU A 68 13.75 -1.84 -8.66
CA LEU A 68 14.85 -2.69 -8.20
C LEU A 68 15.00 -3.95 -9.06
N ALA A 69 13.89 -4.55 -9.51
CA ALA A 69 13.95 -5.69 -10.40
C ALA A 69 14.62 -5.34 -11.74
N ALA A 70 14.43 -4.12 -12.24
CA ALA A 70 15.05 -3.66 -13.49
C ALA A 70 16.60 -3.65 -13.43
N LEU A 71 17.20 -3.60 -12.24
CA LEU A 71 18.66 -3.64 -12.06
C LEU A 71 19.29 -4.97 -12.50
N GLY A 72 18.50 -6.04 -12.58
CA GLY A 72 18.95 -7.31 -13.16
C GLY A 72 18.95 -7.31 -14.70
N GLU A 73 18.15 -6.44 -15.31
CA GLU A 73 17.91 -6.41 -16.77
C GLU A 73 18.90 -5.50 -17.48
N HIS A 74 19.14 -4.30 -16.94
CA HIS A 74 20.00 -3.30 -17.55
C HIS A 74 20.86 -2.56 -16.52
N ARG A 75 22.07 -2.18 -16.94
CA ARG A 75 22.89 -1.24 -16.17
C ARG A 75 22.35 0.17 -16.36
N VAL A 76 21.92 0.78 -15.27
CA VAL A 76 21.39 2.15 -15.24
C VAL A 76 22.16 2.95 -14.19
N SER A 77 22.33 4.25 -14.44
CA SER A 77 22.85 5.17 -13.42
C SER A 77 21.80 5.41 -12.33
N GLY A 78 22.25 5.85 -11.15
CA GLY A 78 21.34 6.23 -10.06
C GLY A 78 20.37 7.34 -10.47
N ALA A 79 20.81 8.28 -11.32
CA ALA A 79 19.95 9.35 -11.84
C ALA A 79 18.84 8.82 -12.76
N GLN A 80 19.17 7.89 -13.67
CA GLN A 80 18.18 7.22 -14.51
C GLN A 80 17.17 6.42 -13.66
N TRP A 81 17.67 5.71 -12.64
CA TRP A 81 16.83 4.95 -11.72
C TRP A 81 15.83 5.84 -10.97
N LEU A 82 16.30 6.96 -10.38
CA LEU A 82 15.45 7.91 -9.69
C LEU A 82 14.45 8.57 -10.64
N CYS A 83 14.87 8.96 -11.85
CA CYS A 83 13.98 9.56 -12.85
C CYS A 83 12.82 8.62 -13.21
N ALA A 84 13.11 7.35 -13.51
CA ALA A 84 12.09 6.35 -13.82
C ALA A 84 11.14 6.09 -12.63
N LEU A 85 11.69 6.04 -11.40
CA LEU A 85 10.87 5.88 -10.21
C LEU A 85 9.92 7.07 -10.01
N VAL A 86 10.43 8.30 -10.13
CA VAL A 86 9.62 9.53 -10.00
C VAL A 86 8.54 9.56 -11.08
N ALA A 87 8.85 9.22 -12.33
CA ALA A 87 7.87 9.13 -13.40
C ALA A 87 6.78 8.08 -13.12
N GLY A 88 7.17 6.88 -12.64
CA GLY A 88 6.21 5.85 -12.24
C GLY A 88 5.29 6.33 -11.10
N TRP A 89 5.86 7.03 -10.11
CA TRP A 89 5.12 7.59 -8.98
C TRP A 89 4.13 8.67 -9.41
N GLU A 90 4.53 9.52 -10.35
CA GLU A 90 3.70 10.57 -10.92
C GLU A 90 2.47 10.00 -11.64
N ILE A 91 2.69 9.02 -12.52
CA ILE A 91 1.60 8.34 -13.25
C ILE A 91 0.68 7.60 -12.27
N ASN A 92 1.26 6.88 -11.30
CA ASN A 92 0.50 6.19 -10.26
C ASN A 92 -0.46 7.15 -9.54
N ALA A 93 0.07 8.28 -9.05
CA ALA A 93 -0.71 9.24 -8.27
C ALA A 93 -1.82 9.89 -9.12
N ARG A 94 -1.52 10.27 -10.36
CA ARG A 94 -2.51 10.88 -11.26
C ARG A 94 -3.64 9.93 -11.60
N VAL A 95 -3.34 8.66 -11.88
CA VAL A 95 -4.34 7.65 -12.21
C VAL A 95 -5.28 7.39 -11.02
N ILE A 96 -4.78 7.28 -9.79
CA ILE A 96 -5.68 7.09 -8.63
C ILE A 96 -6.51 8.32 -8.32
N LEU A 97 -5.95 9.52 -8.53
CA LEU A 97 -6.68 10.77 -8.35
C LEU A 97 -7.81 10.94 -9.36
N SER A 98 -7.57 10.58 -10.63
CA SER A 98 -8.58 10.70 -11.69
C SER A 98 -9.78 9.78 -11.48
N GLN A 99 -9.63 8.66 -10.78
CA GLN A 99 -10.65 7.60 -10.71
C GLN A 99 -11.20 7.35 -9.30
N GLN A 100 -11.22 8.36 -8.43
CA GLN A 100 -11.85 8.21 -7.11
C GLN A 100 -13.35 7.94 -7.25
N PRO A 101 -13.87 6.81 -6.72
CA PRO A 101 -15.28 6.46 -6.85
C PRO A 101 -16.19 7.39 -6.04
N SER A 102 -17.50 7.35 -6.35
CA SER A 102 -18.52 7.92 -5.48
C SER A 102 -18.49 7.27 -4.08
N PRO A 103 -18.96 7.94 -3.02
CA PRO A 103 -19.07 7.34 -1.70
C PRO A 103 -19.87 6.02 -1.69
N GLU A 104 -20.95 5.94 -2.46
CA GLU A 104 -21.80 4.77 -2.59
C GLU A 104 -21.03 3.61 -3.23
N ARG A 105 -20.30 3.89 -4.32
CA ARG A 105 -19.49 2.88 -5.00
C ARG A 105 -18.31 2.43 -4.17
N PHE A 106 -17.67 3.34 -3.45
CA PHE A 106 -16.58 3.05 -2.53
C PHE A 106 -16.97 1.98 -1.50
N GLN A 107 -18.21 1.95 -1.01
CA GLN A 107 -18.68 0.92 -0.06
C GLN A 107 -18.91 -0.45 -0.69
N GLN A 108 -18.99 -0.53 -2.02
CA GLN A 108 -19.27 -1.77 -2.74
C GLN A 108 -17.98 -2.40 -3.30
N VAL A 109 -17.17 -1.59 -3.99
CA VAL A 109 -16.00 -2.02 -4.73
C VAL A 109 -14.94 -0.95 -4.63
N TYR A 110 -13.82 -1.27 -3.96
CA TYR A 110 -12.67 -0.39 -3.90
C TYR A 110 -11.38 -1.20 -3.72
N GLY A 111 -10.29 -0.65 -4.24
CA GLY A 111 -8.94 -1.16 -4.07
C GLY A 111 -7.96 -0.02 -4.27
N VAL A 112 -6.77 -0.16 -3.70
CA VAL A 112 -5.73 0.87 -3.73
C VAL A 112 -4.44 0.38 -4.41
N CYS A 113 -4.50 -0.72 -5.18
CA CYS A 113 -3.34 -1.31 -5.83
C CYS A 113 -3.40 -1.32 -7.36
N GLN A 114 -4.59 -1.18 -7.94
CA GLN A 114 -4.82 -1.38 -9.36
C GLN A 114 -4.00 -0.42 -10.22
N HIS A 115 -4.03 0.85 -9.87
CA HIS A 115 -3.23 1.90 -10.49
C HIS A 115 -1.72 1.73 -10.27
N GLN A 116 -1.31 1.01 -9.22
CA GLN A 116 0.10 0.77 -8.92
C GLN A 116 0.75 -0.18 -9.95
N SER A 117 -0.02 -1.08 -10.58
CA SER A 117 0.47 -1.89 -11.70
C SER A 117 0.96 -1.03 -12.87
N LEU A 118 0.24 0.08 -13.15
CA LEU A 118 0.59 1.00 -14.24
C LEU A 118 1.85 1.80 -13.88
N GLY A 119 1.93 2.30 -12.64
CA GLY A 119 3.15 2.94 -12.13
C GLY A 119 4.37 2.01 -12.16
N ALA A 120 4.19 0.74 -11.80
CA ALA A 120 5.23 -0.28 -11.88
C ALA A 120 5.67 -0.56 -13.33
N ALA A 121 4.73 -0.62 -14.27
CA ALA A 121 5.04 -0.76 -15.70
C ALA A 121 5.85 0.43 -16.22
N VAL A 122 5.51 1.66 -15.82
CA VAL A 122 6.28 2.86 -16.18
C VAL A 122 7.68 2.81 -15.61
N ALA A 123 7.83 2.58 -14.30
CA ALA A 123 9.14 2.57 -13.65
C ALA A 123 10.06 1.47 -14.22
N PHE A 124 9.55 0.24 -14.35
CA PHE A 124 10.32 -0.87 -14.91
C PHE A 124 10.58 -0.71 -16.42
N GLY A 125 9.58 -0.25 -17.17
CA GLY A 125 9.66 -0.04 -18.62
C GLY A 125 10.68 1.01 -19.02
N LEU A 126 10.69 2.16 -18.35
CA LEU A 126 11.70 3.21 -18.57
C LEU A 126 13.13 2.70 -18.31
N LEU A 127 13.31 1.88 -17.27
CA LEU A 127 14.60 1.27 -16.95
C LEU A 127 15.01 0.16 -17.92
N CYS A 128 14.03 -0.47 -18.58
CA CYS A 128 14.25 -1.42 -19.67
C CYS A 128 14.36 -0.75 -21.06
N GLY A 129 14.31 0.57 -21.13
CA GLY A 129 14.48 1.32 -22.38
C GLY A 129 13.24 1.39 -23.27
N CYS A 130 12.03 1.19 -22.73
CA CYS A 130 10.80 1.45 -23.47
C CYS A 130 10.70 2.93 -23.85
N ASP A 131 10.33 3.20 -25.10
CA ASP A 131 9.90 4.52 -25.56
C ASP A 131 8.41 4.75 -25.24
N ALA A 132 7.85 5.87 -25.70
CA ALA A 132 6.45 6.22 -25.44
C ALA A 132 5.46 5.17 -25.97
N ALA A 133 5.68 4.64 -27.18
CA ALA A 133 4.81 3.63 -27.78
C ALA A 133 4.94 2.28 -27.05
N GLY A 134 6.15 1.92 -26.64
CA GLY A 134 6.40 0.73 -25.83
C GLY A 134 5.77 0.81 -24.45
N LEU A 135 5.82 1.98 -23.81
CA LEU A 135 5.15 2.21 -22.53
C LEU A 135 3.63 2.16 -22.67
N GLU A 136 3.04 2.74 -23.71
CA GLU A 136 1.60 2.65 -23.96
C GLU A 136 1.15 1.17 -24.02
N ASN A 137 1.85 0.37 -24.83
CA ASN A 137 1.55 -1.05 -24.97
C ASN A 137 1.73 -1.82 -23.65
N ALA A 138 2.82 -1.57 -22.92
CA ALA A 138 3.12 -2.21 -21.65
C ALA A 138 2.11 -1.83 -20.54
N ILE A 139 1.70 -0.56 -20.48
CA ILE A 139 0.66 -0.06 -19.57
C ILE A 139 -0.67 -0.74 -19.87
N GLY A 140 -1.02 -0.89 -21.15
CA GLY A 140 -2.20 -1.65 -21.58
C GLY A 140 -2.20 -3.08 -21.05
N LEU A 141 -1.10 -3.80 -21.25
CA LEU A 141 -0.94 -5.18 -20.76
C LEU A 141 -0.98 -5.24 -19.23
N ALA A 142 -0.29 -4.34 -18.54
CA ALA A 142 -0.29 -4.26 -17.08
C ALA A 142 -1.69 -3.99 -16.51
N ALA A 143 -2.46 -3.12 -17.16
CA ALA A 143 -3.85 -2.84 -16.79
C ALA A 143 -4.74 -4.09 -16.93
N SER A 144 -4.56 -4.90 -17.98
CA SER A 144 -5.30 -6.16 -18.15
C SER A 144 -4.93 -7.25 -17.14
N LEU A 145 -3.70 -7.21 -16.61
CA LEU A 145 -3.18 -8.19 -15.65
C LEU A 145 -3.37 -7.77 -14.19
N THR A 146 -3.91 -6.58 -13.96
CA THR A 146 -4.04 -5.97 -12.64
C THR A 146 -4.94 -6.79 -11.72
N PRO A 147 -4.59 -6.95 -10.43
CA PRO A 147 -5.48 -7.57 -9.45
C PRO A 147 -6.78 -6.78 -9.29
N LEU A 148 -7.89 -7.50 -9.02
CA LEU A 148 -9.19 -6.88 -8.82
C LEU A 148 -9.24 -6.02 -7.53
N PRO A 149 -10.11 -4.99 -7.46
CA PRO A 149 -10.41 -4.26 -6.23
C PRO A 149 -10.84 -5.20 -5.10
N GLY A 150 -9.97 -5.37 -4.10
CA GLY A 150 -10.17 -6.35 -3.03
C GLY A 150 -10.17 -5.78 -1.61
N LEU A 151 -10.15 -4.45 -1.41
CA LEU A 151 -9.93 -3.87 -0.07
C LEU A 151 -11.01 -4.27 0.95
N HIS A 152 -12.25 -4.46 0.53
CA HIS A 152 -13.32 -4.94 1.42
C HIS A 152 -13.24 -6.42 1.76
N LYS A 153 -12.38 -7.18 1.06
CA LYS A 153 -12.08 -8.60 1.32
C LYS A 153 -10.78 -8.79 2.10
N TYR A 154 -10.32 -7.75 2.80
CA TYR A 154 -9.18 -7.81 3.70
C TYR A 154 -9.42 -8.66 4.97
N ASN A 155 -10.63 -9.24 5.12
CA ASN A 155 -11.09 -9.96 6.31
C ASN A 155 -11.20 -9.08 7.56
N TRP A 156 -11.60 -7.80 7.44
CA TRP A 156 -11.69 -6.87 8.59
C TRP A 156 -12.36 -7.46 9.86
N GLN A 157 -13.39 -8.30 9.68
CA GLN A 157 -14.15 -8.94 10.75
C GLN A 157 -13.77 -10.41 11.03
N GLN A 158 -12.88 -11.01 10.24
CA GLN A 158 -12.46 -12.41 10.38
C GLN A 158 -10.94 -12.47 10.62
N ARG A 159 -10.47 -13.55 11.24
CA ARG A 159 -9.04 -13.75 11.50
C ARG A 159 -8.61 -15.13 10.98
N PRO A 160 -7.39 -15.28 10.46
CA PRO A 160 -6.39 -14.23 10.23
C PRO A 160 -6.76 -13.28 9.08
N LEU A 161 -6.24 -12.05 9.12
CA LEU A 161 -6.30 -11.07 8.04
C LEU A 161 -5.52 -11.55 6.81
N VAL A 162 -5.82 -10.95 5.65
CA VAL A 162 -5.10 -11.24 4.41
C VAL A 162 -3.61 -10.88 4.54
N ALA A 163 -2.73 -11.84 4.24
CA ALA A 163 -1.29 -11.67 4.42
C ALA A 163 -0.62 -10.87 3.28
N LEU A 164 -1.19 -10.92 2.06
CA LEU A 164 -0.78 -10.06 0.93
C LEU A 164 -1.58 -8.77 1.00
N LYS A 165 -1.04 -7.81 1.74
CA LYS A 165 -1.73 -6.57 2.06
C LYS A 165 -1.78 -5.67 0.84
N ASP A 166 -2.96 -5.11 0.63
CA ASP A 166 -3.40 -4.33 -0.53
C ASP A 166 -3.15 -5.00 -1.89
N TYR A 167 -2.66 -6.25 -1.94
CA TYR A 167 -2.22 -6.91 -3.16
C TYR A 167 -1.12 -6.13 -3.93
N ASN A 168 -0.24 -5.42 -3.20
CA ASN A 168 0.89 -4.67 -3.79
C ASN A 168 1.81 -5.57 -4.62
N ALA A 169 2.13 -6.77 -4.15
CA ALA A 169 3.01 -7.69 -4.88
C ALA A 169 2.38 -8.22 -6.19
N PRO A 170 1.11 -8.67 -6.22
CA PRO A 170 0.41 -8.93 -7.48
C PRO A 170 0.37 -7.73 -8.44
N ALA A 171 0.13 -6.51 -7.95
CA ALA A 171 0.14 -5.31 -8.80
C ALA A 171 1.54 -5.04 -9.38
N THR A 172 2.59 -5.18 -8.57
CA THR A 172 3.98 -5.10 -9.01
C THR A 172 4.27 -6.10 -10.13
N GLU A 173 3.83 -7.35 -9.93
CA GLU A 173 3.99 -8.41 -10.90
C GLU A 173 3.27 -8.10 -12.21
N ALA A 174 2.03 -7.59 -12.15
CA ALA A 174 1.27 -7.20 -13.34
C ALA A 174 2.00 -6.12 -14.15
N GLY A 175 2.58 -5.11 -13.49
CA GLY A 175 3.36 -4.06 -14.14
C GLY A 175 4.62 -4.58 -14.84
N VAL A 176 5.43 -5.36 -14.12
CA VAL A 176 6.66 -5.95 -14.68
C VAL A 176 6.31 -6.92 -15.82
N ARG A 177 5.29 -7.75 -15.64
CA ARG A 177 4.83 -8.71 -16.67
C ARG A 177 4.36 -7.99 -17.93
N GLY A 178 3.65 -6.87 -17.82
CA GLY A 178 3.21 -6.08 -18.97
C GLY A 178 4.38 -5.61 -19.85
N VAL A 179 5.47 -5.15 -19.23
CA VAL A 179 6.70 -4.76 -19.95
C VAL A 179 7.41 -5.96 -20.57
N LEU A 180 7.51 -7.08 -19.84
CA LEU A 180 8.14 -8.30 -20.37
C LEU A 180 7.37 -8.85 -21.58
N LEU A 181 6.04 -8.87 -21.53
CA LEU A 181 5.20 -9.27 -22.65
C LEU A 181 5.39 -8.33 -23.85
N HIS A 182 5.47 -7.02 -23.62
CA HIS A 182 5.76 -6.04 -24.67
C HIS A 182 7.12 -6.31 -25.34
N ARG A 183 8.16 -6.64 -24.57
CA ARG A 183 9.51 -6.97 -25.11
C ARG A 183 9.50 -8.20 -26.02
N GLU A 184 8.58 -9.14 -25.79
CA GLU A 184 8.34 -10.30 -26.65
C GLU A 184 7.43 -10.00 -27.86
N GLY A 185 7.07 -8.74 -28.07
CA GLY A 185 6.24 -8.30 -29.20
C GLY A 185 4.73 -8.53 -29.01
N ILE A 186 4.28 -8.85 -27.80
CA ILE A 186 2.85 -9.03 -27.53
C ILE A 186 2.16 -7.67 -27.51
N ILE A 187 1.04 -7.60 -28.23
CA ILE A 187 0.25 -6.39 -28.40
C ILE A 187 -0.75 -6.26 -27.25
N GLY A 188 -0.70 -5.13 -26.57
CA GLY A 188 -1.61 -4.72 -25.50
C GLY A 188 -2.76 -3.84 -25.99
N PRO A 189 -3.80 -3.67 -25.16
CA PRO A 189 -4.84 -2.68 -25.43
C PRO A 189 -4.24 -1.26 -25.39
N ARG A 190 -4.54 -0.49 -26.43
CA ARG A 190 -4.23 0.95 -26.48
C ARG A 190 -5.33 1.76 -25.81
N ASP A 191 -5.06 3.02 -25.51
CA ASP A 191 -6.03 3.95 -24.92
C ASP A 191 -6.69 3.43 -23.63
N VAL A 192 -5.99 2.57 -22.87
CA VAL A 192 -6.60 1.86 -21.73
C VAL A 192 -7.12 2.80 -20.63
N LEU A 193 -6.61 4.02 -20.56
CA LEU A 193 -7.04 5.05 -19.61
C LEU A 193 -8.26 5.85 -20.12
N ALA A 194 -8.56 5.79 -21.41
CA ALA A 194 -9.53 6.65 -22.07
C ALA A 194 -10.88 5.96 -22.32
N GLY A 195 -11.88 6.79 -22.61
CA GLY A 195 -13.19 6.35 -23.07
C GLY A 195 -14.06 5.71 -21.98
N GLU A 196 -15.25 5.29 -22.42
CA GLU A 196 -16.27 4.74 -21.53
C GLU A 196 -15.90 3.36 -20.97
N GLN A 197 -15.00 2.62 -21.61
CA GLN A 197 -14.50 1.33 -21.13
C GLN A 197 -13.11 1.45 -20.48
N GLY A 198 -12.71 2.66 -20.12
CA GLY A 198 -11.40 2.94 -19.55
C GLY A 198 -11.15 2.23 -18.21
N PHE A 199 -9.88 2.18 -17.85
CA PHE A 199 -9.35 1.50 -16.68
C PHE A 199 -10.07 1.84 -15.38
N TRP A 200 -10.56 3.07 -15.23
CA TRP A 200 -11.32 3.51 -14.07
C TRP A 200 -12.53 2.60 -13.75
N ARG A 201 -13.25 2.09 -14.76
CA ARG A 201 -14.35 1.13 -14.55
C ARG A 201 -13.84 -0.24 -14.11
N MET A 202 -12.78 -0.72 -14.75
CA MET A 202 -12.13 -2.00 -14.41
C MET A 202 -11.55 -1.98 -13.00
N ALA A 203 -11.03 -0.83 -12.57
CA ALA A 203 -10.55 -0.57 -11.22
C ALA A 203 -11.70 -0.44 -10.19
N GLY A 204 -12.95 -0.43 -10.64
CA GLY A 204 -14.14 -0.44 -9.80
C GLY A 204 -14.80 0.92 -9.58
N SER A 205 -14.29 1.99 -10.20
CA SER A 205 -14.88 3.32 -10.11
C SER A 205 -16.11 3.47 -11.01
N ASP A 206 -17.04 4.33 -10.58
CA ASP A 206 -18.22 4.77 -11.31
C ASP A 206 -18.09 6.19 -11.88
N GLN A 207 -16.94 6.85 -11.65
CA GLN A 207 -16.63 8.17 -12.17
C GLN A 207 -15.12 8.30 -12.46
N CYS A 208 -14.80 9.18 -13.40
CA CYS A 208 -13.43 9.51 -13.77
C CYS A 208 -13.34 10.97 -14.22
N ASP A 209 -12.40 11.71 -13.64
CA ASP A 209 -12.00 13.03 -14.13
C ASP A 209 -10.66 12.91 -14.87
N THR A 210 -10.74 12.76 -16.18
CA THR A 210 -9.56 12.56 -17.03
C THR A 210 -8.67 13.80 -17.10
N SER A 211 -9.14 14.99 -16.71
CA SER A 211 -8.31 16.19 -16.67
C SER A 211 -7.17 16.05 -15.65
N LEU A 212 -7.41 15.33 -14.54
CA LEU A 212 -6.42 15.07 -13.50
C LEU A 212 -5.25 14.19 -13.96
N LEU A 213 -5.39 13.49 -15.09
CA LEU A 213 -4.30 12.70 -15.67
C LEU A 213 -3.15 13.59 -16.16
N VAL A 214 -3.43 14.83 -16.61
CA VAL A 214 -2.44 15.71 -17.22
C VAL A 214 -2.34 17.09 -16.57
N ASP A 215 -3.25 17.42 -15.65
CA ASP A 215 -3.26 18.71 -14.94
C ASP A 215 -1.92 19.01 -14.25
N GLY A 216 -1.29 20.13 -14.63
CA GLY A 216 0.02 20.54 -14.10
C GLY A 216 1.17 19.56 -14.35
N LEU A 217 1.06 18.65 -15.32
CA LEU A 217 2.12 17.68 -15.60
C LEU A 217 3.42 18.40 -16.03
N GLY A 218 4.51 18.08 -15.33
CA GLY A 218 5.82 18.72 -15.52
C GLY A 218 6.10 19.83 -14.50
N ASP A 219 5.06 20.46 -13.95
CA ASP A 219 5.16 21.60 -13.03
C ASP A 219 4.79 21.21 -11.58
N ASP A 220 3.69 20.46 -11.38
CA ASP A 220 3.19 20.01 -10.08
C ASP A 220 3.31 18.50 -9.91
N TRP A 221 4.41 18.08 -9.28
CA TRP A 221 4.74 16.67 -9.05
C TRP A 221 4.01 16.12 -7.82
N ARG A 222 3.21 15.07 -8.03
CA ARG A 222 2.37 14.44 -7.02
C ARG A 222 3.17 13.64 -5.98
N LEU A 223 4.43 13.30 -6.25
CA LEU A 223 5.34 12.62 -5.31
C LEU A 223 5.47 13.35 -3.96
N ARG A 224 5.28 14.68 -3.93
CA ARG A 224 5.27 15.47 -2.69
C ARG A 224 4.20 15.05 -1.66
N HIS A 225 3.21 14.27 -2.10
CA HIS A 225 2.16 13.69 -1.26
C HIS A 225 2.51 12.29 -0.74
N ALA A 226 3.72 11.81 -1.00
CA ALA A 226 4.28 10.65 -0.31
C ALA A 226 4.35 10.92 1.19
N SER A 227 3.93 9.93 1.96
CA SER A 227 3.96 9.95 3.41
C SER A 227 4.72 8.73 3.90
N PHE A 228 5.49 8.90 4.97
CA PHE A 228 6.17 7.80 5.64
C PHE A 228 5.45 7.47 6.94
N LYS A 229 5.35 6.17 7.24
CA LYS A 229 4.72 5.70 8.48
C LYS A 229 5.71 5.85 9.64
N ARG A 230 5.21 6.30 10.80
CA ARG A 230 5.99 6.34 12.06
C ARG A 230 5.92 5.03 12.83
N TYR A 231 4.85 4.26 12.62
CA TYR A 231 4.63 2.96 13.23
C TYR A 231 4.43 1.90 12.14
N PRO A 232 4.96 0.67 12.31
CA PRO A 232 4.76 -0.45 11.37
C PRO A 232 3.37 -1.06 11.58
N ALA A 233 2.35 -0.27 11.26
CA ALA A 233 0.93 -0.56 11.48
C ALA A 233 0.07 0.31 10.55
N CYS A 234 -1.20 -0.07 10.40
CA CYS A 234 -2.14 0.64 9.54
C CYS A 234 -2.24 2.12 9.92
N ARG A 235 -2.16 3.00 8.91
CA ARG A 235 -2.16 4.46 9.08
C ARG A 235 -3.32 4.96 9.93
N TRP A 236 -4.49 4.33 9.82
CA TRP A 236 -5.69 4.79 10.53
C TRP A 236 -5.58 4.73 12.05
N MET A 237 -4.66 3.92 12.58
CA MET A 237 -4.43 3.81 14.01
C MET A 237 -3.38 4.82 14.52
N HIS A 238 -2.63 5.48 13.62
CA HIS A 238 -1.45 6.28 13.99
C HIS A 238 -1.79 7.45 14.92
N THR A 239 -2.97 8.06 14.78
CA THR A 239 -3.42 9.13 15.67
C THR A 239 -3.60 8.65 17.10
N ALA A 240 -4.18 7.45 17.29
CA ALA A 240 -4.32 6.84 18.61
C ALA A 240 -2.96 6.46 19.21
N LEU A 241 -2.04 5.92 18.39
CA LEU A 241 -0.70 5.56 18.84
C LEU A 241 0.12 6.78 19.24
N ALA A 242 0.09 7.85 18.43
CA ALA A 242 0.77 9.10 18.74
C ALA A 242 0.21 9.78 19.99
N ALA A 243 -1.12 9.76 20.17
CA ALA A 243 -1.75 10.30 21.38
C ALA A 243 -1.31 9.53 22.64
N PHE A 244 -1.25 8.20 22.57
CA PHE A 244 -0.79 7.38 23.68
C PHE A 244 0.69 7.61 24.01
N GLU A 245 1.55 7.66 22.99
CA GLU A 245 2.99 7.93 23.18
C GLU A 245 3.21 9.33 23.79
N GLN A 246 2.49 10.35 23.32
CA GLN A 246 2.57 11.70 23.88
C GLN A 246 2.11 11.73 25.34
N TRP A 247 1.00 11.07 25.66
CA TRP A 247 0.51 10.95 27.04
C TRP A 247 1.53 10.24 27.94
N GLN A 248 2.11 9.13 27.48
CA GLN A 248 3.11 8.37 28.23
C GLN A 248 4.40 9.17 28.46
N ALA A 249 4.80 10.04 27.53
CA ALA A 249 5.93 10.93 27.72
C ALA A 249 5.68 11.99 28.81
N GLN A 250 4.41 12.40 29.01
CA GLN A 250 4.02 13.40 30.02
C GLN A 250 3.76 12.78 31.38
N GLN A 251 3.19 11.58 31.39
CA GLN A 251 2.86 10.81 32.58
C GLN A 251 3.91 9.72 32.70
N ALA A 252 4.95 9.90 33.53
CA ALA A 252 5.95 8.86 33.82
C ALA A 252 5.36 7.69 34.63
N LEU A 253 4.16 7.25 34.27
CA LEU A 253 3.39 6.20 34.89
C LEU A 253 3.88 4.86 34.35
N SER A 254 4.23 3.97 35.27
CA SER A 254 4.49 2.58 34.94
C SER A 254 3.27 1.99 34.21
N PRO A 255 3.44 1.29 33.08
CA PRO A 255 2.31 0.71 32.35
C PRO A 255 1.51 -0.31 33.17
N TYR A 256 2.14 -0.93 34.19
CA TYR A 256 1.49 -1.84 35.13
C TYR A 256 0.44 -1.15 36.03
N ARG A 257 0.41 0.19 36.06
CA ARG A 257 -0.62 0.96 36.78
C ARG A 257 -1.81 1.36 35.90
N ILE A 258 -1.77 1.05 34.61
CA ILE A 258 -2.85 1.37 33.67
C ILE A 258 -3.91 0.27 33.76
N THR A 259 -5.08 0.58 34.32
CA THR A 259 -6.20 -0.37 34.46
C THR A 259 -7.05 -0.47 33.20
N GLY A 260 -7.01 0.54 32.32
CA GLY A 260 -7.70 0.53 31.04
C GLY A 260 -7.29 1.72 30.16
N ILE A 261 -7.49 1.55 28.86
CA ILE A 261 -7.28 2.61 27.85
C ILE A 261 -8.55 2.74 27.04
N GLN A 262 -9.13 3.94 27.00
CA GLN A 262 -10.23 4.24 26.10
C GLN A 262 -9.72 5.02 24.89
N VAL A 263 -9.92 4.47 23.70
CA VAL A 263 -9.58 5.14 22.44
C VAL A 263 -10.86 5.61 21.78
N THR A 264 -10.98 6.92 21.53
CA THR A 264 -12.09 7.51 20.78
C THR A 264 -11.62 7.89 19.38
N GLY A 265 -12.36 7.50 18.34
CA GLY A 265 -11.99 7.79 16.95
C GLY A 265 -13.13 7.70 15.96
N SER A 266 -12.78 7.63 14.67
CA SER A 266 -13.76 7.52 13.58
C SER A 266 -14.55 6.20 13.67
N GLN A 267 -15.75 6.18 13.08
CA GLN A 267 -16.56 4.97 13.02
C GLN A 267 -15.79 3.80 12.39
N THR A 268 -15.01 4.07 11.34
CA THR A 268 -14.24 3.03 10.65
C THR A 268 -13.11 2.47 11.51
N LEU A 269 -12.43 3.31 12.32
CA LEU A 269 -11.43 2.84 13.29
C LEU A 269 -12.05 1.82 14.26
N VAL A 270 -13.23 2.13 14.79
CA VAL A 270 -13.94 1.26 15.72
C VAL A 270 -14.40 -0.03 15.04
N GLN A 271 -14.98 0.06 13.85
CA GLN A 271 -15.59 -1.09 13.19
C GLN A 271 -14.56 -2.08 12.63
N GLN A 272 -13.39 -1.60 12.19
CA GLN A 272 -12.41 -2.43 11.48
C GLN A 272 -11.16 -2.75 12.31
N PHE A 273 -10.82 -1.95 13.32
CA PHE A 273 -9.54 -2.05 14.04
C PHE A 273 -9.68 -2.27 15.55
N ALA A 274 -10.90 -2.42 16.08
CA ALA A 274 -11.13 -2.63 17.50
C ALA A 274 -11.05 -4.10 17.96
N ASP A 275 -10.83 -5.04 17.04
CA ASP A 275 -10.73 -6.46 17.39
C ASP A 275 -9.49 -6.73 18.25
N THR A 276 -9.68 -7.49 19.33
CA THR A 276 -8.64 -7.90 20.27
C THR A 276 -7.99 -9.23 19.90
N LEU A 277 -8.59 -10.01 18.99
CA LEU A 277 -8.06 -11.29 18.54
C LEU A 277 -6.92 -11.08 17.54
N VAL A 278 -5.73 -11.53 17.92
CA VAL A 278 -4.50 -11.47 17.11
C VAL A 278 -3.99 -12.89 16.93
N LEU A 279 -4.09 -13.44 15.71
CA LEU A 279 -3.63 -14.79 15.35
C LEU A 279 -2.36 -14.78 14.49
N SER A 280 -1.98 -13.61 13.98
CA SER A 280 -0.84 -13.41 13.09
C SER A 280 -0.20 -12.03 13.28
N GLU A 281 1.01 -11.85 12.76
CA GLU A 281 1.70 -10.55 12.71
C GLU A 281 0.87 -9.51 11.94
N THR A 282 0.20 -9.93 10.86
CA THR A 282 -0.71 -9.06 10.12
C THR A 282 -1.86 -8.60 11.00
N ASP A 283 -2.48 -9.48 11.79
CA ASP A 283 -3.59 -9.07 12.68
C ASP A 283 -3.15 -7.99 13.67
N ALA A 284 -1.92 -8.09 14.20
CA ALA A 284 -1.35 -7.09 15.10
C ALA A 284 -1.20 -5.71 14.43
N GLN A 285 -0.84 -5.67 13.14
CA GLN A 285 -0.65 -4.43 12.38
C GLN A 285 -1.98 -3.66 12.13
N PHE A 286 -3.14 -4.28 12.37
CA PHE A 286 -4.47 -3.71 12.15
C PHE A 286 -5.36 -3.79 13.40
N SER A 287 -4.77 -3.91 14.60
CA SER A 287 -5.49 -3.96 15.88
C SER A 287 -5.07 -2.80 16.79
N VAL A 288 -5.97 -1.84 17.01
CA VAL A 288 -5.75 -0.74 17.95
C VAL A 288 -5.50 -1.27 19.36
N PRO A 289 -6.27 -2.25 19.89
CA PRO A 289 -6.05 -2.73 21.25
C PRO A 289 -4.68 -3.39 21.48
N HIS A 290 -4.03 -3.89 20.43
CA HIS A 290 -2.75 -4.59 20.55
C HIS A 290 -1.58 -3.63 20.86
N TRP A 291 -1.58 -2.45 20.25
CA TRP A 291 -0.39 -1.59 20.18
C TRP A 291 -0.10 -0.76 21.44
N PRO A 292 -1.08 -0.12 22.12
CA PRO A 292 -0.83 0.57 23.39
C PRO A 292 -0.31 -0.36 24.51
N ALA A 293 -0.51 -1.68 24.36
CA ALA A 293 0.06 -2.70 25.24
C ALA A 293 1.44 -3.22 24.79
N TRP A 294 1.97 -2.77 23.65
CA TRP A 294 3.23 -3.29 23.08
C TRP A 294 4.50 -2.76 23.77
N PRO A 295 4.63 -1.46 24.14
CA PRO A 295 5.79 -0.98 24.89
C PRO A 295 5.96 -1.64 26.26
N THR A 296 4.90 -2.26 26.79
CA THR A 296 4.91 -2.95 28.08
C THR A 296 5.42 -4.40 27.98
N ALA A 297 5.56 -4.94 26.77
CA ALA A 297 5.87 -6.35 26.52
C ALA A 297 7.35 -6.60 26.22
N SER A 298 8.10 -5.62 25.71
CA SER A 298 9.54 -5.79 25.43
C SER A 298 10.41 -5.92 26.67
N LEU A 299 9.83 -5.79 27.88
CA LEU A 299 10.53 -5.87 29.17
C LEU A 299 10.04 -7.00 30.10
N ASP A 300 9.08 -7.85 29.70
CA ASP A 300 8.38 -8.69 30.69
C ASP A 300 8.59 -10.21 30.55
N LYS A 301 9.33 -10.79 31.51
CA LYS A 301 9.42 -12.24 31.82
C LYS A 301 8.57 -12.64 33.05
N THR A 302 7.76 -11.75 33.60
CA THR A 302 7.16 -11.82 34.95
C THR A 302 5.67 -12.19 34.99
N GLY A 303 5.00 -12.32 33.84
CA GLY A 303 3.64 -12.88 33.78
C GLY A 303 2.51 -11.93 34.22
N ALA A 304 2.73 -10.61 34.23
CA ALA A 304 1.67 -9.63 34.51
C ALA A 304 0.60 -9.57 33.39
N THR A 305 -0.66 -9.36 33.77
CA THR A 305 -1.80 -9.28 32.86
C THR A 305 -1.83 -7.95 32.09
N ARG A 306 -2.14 -8.02 30.79
CA ARG A 306 -2.16 -6.87 29.87
C ARG A 306 -3.30 -5.89 30.19
N PRO A 307 -3.08 -4.56 30.12
CA PRO A 307 -4.17 -3.59 30.16
C PRO A 307 -5.18 -3.86 29.03
N ARG A 308 -6.49 -3.75 29.33
CA ARG A 308 -7.53 -3.84 28.28
C ARG A 308 -7.74 -2.48 27.65
N ALA A 309 -7.54 -2.40 26.33
CA ALA A 309 -7.92 -1.24 25.54
C ALA A 309 -9.32 -1.43 24.94
N ILE A 310 -10.18 -0.43 25.09
CA ILE A 310 -11.54 -0.38 24.54
C ILE A 310 -11.61 0.77 23.54
N VAL A 311 -12.07 0.49 22.31
CA VAL A 311 -12.21 1.49 21.25
C VAL A 311 -13.69 1.89 21.13
N ARG A 312 -14.00 3.19 21.10
CA ARG A 312 -15.37 3.74 21.02
C ARG A 312 -15.49 4.80 19.91
N PRO A 313 -16.66 4.94 19.28
CA PRO A 313 -16.87 5.98 18.27
C PRO A 313 -16.98 7.35 18.94
N CYS A 314 -16.53 8.38 18.24
CA CYS A 314 -16.85 9.76 18.61
C CYS A 314 -18.37 9.99 18.43
N GLY A 315 -19.05 10.60 19.40
CA GLY A 315 -20.47 10.92 19.29
C GLY A 315 -20.74 11.86 18.11
N ARG A 316 -21.92 11.75 17.47
CA ARG A 316 -22.36 12.74 16.45
C ARG A 316 -22.63 14.07 17.14
N LEU A 317 -21.80 15.07 16.89
CA LEU A 317 -22.17 16.46 17.17
C LEU A 317 -23.10 16.96 16.05
N PRO A 318 -24.10 17.80 16.38
CA PRO A 318 -24.95 18.43 15.36
C PRO A 318 -24.10 19.40 14.53
N GLY A 319 -23.91 19.07 13.25
CA GLY A 319 -23.07 19.82 12.32
C GLY A 319 -22.01 18.90 11.72
N GLY A 320 -22.28 18.36 10.52
CA GLY A 320 -21.40 17.45 9.80
C GLY A 320 -20.04 18.09 9.50
N LEU A 321 -19.06 17.83 10.36
CA LEU A 321 -17.61 17.85 10.18
C LEU A 321 -17.02 17.66 11.59
N SER A 322 -16.68 16.43 11.96
CA SER A 322 -16.17 16.13 13.30
C SER A 322 -14.69 15.77 13.26
N TRP A 323 -13.85 16.77 13.53
CA TRP A 323 -12.66 16.59 14.35
C TRP A 323 -12.98 17.19 15.73
N TRP A 324 -12.38 16.64 16.80
CA TRP A 324 -12.01 17.27 18.09
C TRP A 324 -12.12 16.28 19.25
N TRP A 325 -11.07 16.32 20.08
CA TRP A 325 -10.84 15.53 21.29
C TRP A 325 -11.49 16.22 22.49
N MET A 326 -12.18 15.48 23.35
CA MET A 326 -12.43 15.88 24.74
C MET A 326 -11.79 14.86 25.66
N MET A 327 -10.78 15.30 26.42
CA MET A 327 -10.27 14.60 27.58
C MET A 327 -11.20 14.87 28.76
N THR A 328 -11.68 13.80 29.38
CA THR A 328 -12.04 13.74 30.81
C THR A 328 -11.43 12.49 31.38
#